data_AF-A0A4P7BFP5-F1
#
_entry.id   AF-A0A4P7BFP5-F1
#
_cell.length_a   1.000
_cell.length_b   1.000
_cell.length_c   1.000
_cell.angle_alpha   90.00
_cell.angle_beta   90.00
_cell.angle_gamma   90.00
#
_symmetry.space_group_name_H-M   'P 1'
#
loop_
_entity.id
_entity.type
_entity.pdbx_description
1 polymer ?
#
loop_
_entity_poly.entity_id
_entity_poly.type
_entity_poly.pdbx_seq_one_letter_code
_entity_poly.pdbx_strand_id
1 'polypeptide(L)'
;MTHTNRPPRKPGRFTLLALHHYAWQNNVPIPRFLMLDQPRQVYFPSQTAYESVAGDAKRVRSVDVDLAAAKRLFETLLNYTRVLVPGFQLIVTEHANFAEDWFQEALVEEPWMDPAGVGTKDWPSWGL
;
A
#
# COMPACT_ATOMS: atom_id res chain seq x y z
N MET A 1 25.72 -16.66 25.88
CA MET A 1 24.47 -17.03 25.20
C MET A 1 23.70 -15.74 24.91
N THR A 2 23.79 -15.22 23.69
CA THR A 2 23.16 -13.95 23.29
C THR A 2 21.71 -14.20 22.88
N HIS A 3 20.76 -13.81 23.73
CA HIS A 3 19.35 -13.78 23.40
C HIS A 3 19.09 -12.67 22.37
N THR A 4 18.92 -13.03 21.10
CA THR A 4 18.41 -12.11 20.08
C THR A 4 16.92 -11.88 20.32
N ASN A 5 16.58 -10.72 20.89
CA ASN A 5 15.20 -10.28 21.06
C ASN A 5 14.66 -9.86 19.68
N ARG A 6 14.06 -10.79 18.94
CA ARG A 6 13.35 -10.46 17.69
C ARG A 6 12.00 -9.82 18.04
N PRO A 7 11.66 -8.66 17.48
CA PRO A 7 10.33 -8.09 17.69
C PRO A 7 9.24 -9.03 17.15
N PRO A 8 8.04 -9.04 17.75
CA PRO A 8 6.95 -9.92 17.34
C PRO A 8 6.58 -9.64 15.88
N ARG A 9 6.66 -10.68 15.03
CA ARG A 9 6.12 -10.61 13.67
C ARG A 9 4.61 -10.58 13.81
N LYS A 10 3.94 -9.48 13.40
CA LYS A 10 2.47 -9.43 13.30
C LYS A 10 2.02 -10.51 12.30
N PRO A 11 1.45 -11.65 12.73
CA PRO A 11 0.93 -12.64 11.80
C PRO A 11 -0.38 -12.11 11.25
N GLY A 12 -0.57 -12.13 9.92
CA GLY A 12 -1.91 -11.90 9.34
C GLY A 12 -1.97 -11.10 8.04
N ARG A 13 -0.96 -10.31 7.67
CA ARG A 13 -1.11 -9.38 6.52
C ARG A 13 -1.19 -10.05 5.15
N PHE A 14 -0.70 -11.29 5.02
CA PHE A 14 -0.67 -12.02 3.76
C PHE A 14 -1.52 -13.29 3.77
N THR A 15 -2.29 -13.55 4.85
CA THR A 15 -3.06 -14.80 4.97
C THR A 15 -4.10 -14.93 3.86
N LEU A 16 -4.78 -13.85 3.50
CA LEU A 16 -5.76 -13.86 2.40
C LEU A 16 -5.09 -14.14 1.05
N LEU A 17 -3.92 -13.54 0.79
CA LEU A 17 -3.15 -13.80 -0.42
C LEU A 17 -2.64 -15.25 -0.47
N ALA A 18 -2.19 -15.80 0.67
CA ALA A 18 -1.79 -17.19 0.77
C ALA A 18 -2.97 -18.15 0.51
N LEU A 19 -4.17 -17.82 1.01
CA LEU A 19 -5.39 -18.60 0.76
C LEU A 19 -5.75 -18.61 -0.72
N HIS A 20 -5.76 -17.45 -1.39
CA HIS A 20 -6.04 -17.38 -2.82
C HIS A 20 -4.98 -18.09 -3.66
N HIS A 21 -3.71 -18.06 -3.24
CA HIS A 21 -2.64 -18.79 -3.92
C HIS A 21 -2.83 -20.30 -3.77
N TYR A 22 -3.18 -20.78 -2.57
CA TYR A 22 -3.51 -22.19 -2.36
C TYR A 22 -4.70 -22.62 -3.21
N ALA A 23 -5.78 -21.82 -3.25
CA ALA A 23 -6.94 -22.11 -4.08
C ALA A 23 -6.58 -22.19 -5.57
N TRP A 24 -5.74 -21.28 -6.06
CA TRP A 24 -5.22 -21.29 -7.42
C TRP A 24 -4.44 -22.56 -7.74
N GLN A 25 -3.48 -22.94 -6.88
CA GLN A 25 -2.66 -24.14 -7.07
C GLN A 25 -3.47 -25.45 -7.08
N ASN A 26 -4.59 -25.48 -6.36
CA ASN A 26 -5.45 -26.66 -6.24
C ASN A 26 -6.69 -26.61 -7.14
N ASN A 27 -6.74 -25.65 -8.08
CA ASN A 27 -7.85 -25.46 -9.01
C ASN A 27 -9.23 -25.33 -8.31
N VAL A 28 -9.23 -24.71 -7.12
CA VAL A 28 -10.44 -24.46 -6.35
C VAL A 28 -11.11 -23.20 -6.89
N PRO A 29 -12.37 -23.29 -7.35
CA PRO A 29 -13.06 -22.15 -7.98
C PRO A 29 -13.55 -21.16 -6.92
N ILE A 30 -12.72 -20.17 -6.61
CA ILE A 30 -13.10 -18.99 -5.81
C ILE A 30 -12.91 -17.71 -6.62
N PRO A 31 -13.58 -16.60 -6.27
CA PRO A 31 -13.34 -15.30 -6.90
C PRO A 31 -11.84 -14.95 -6.84
N ARG A 32 -11.30 -14.51 -7.98
CA ARG A 32 -9.88 -14.13 -8.13
C ARG A 32 -9.68 -12.64 -8.00
N PHE A 33 -10.29 -12.05 -6.97
CA PHE A 33 -10.03 -10.67 -6.62
C PHE A 33 -9.99 -10.45 -5.12
N LEU A 34 -9.26 -9.43 -4.70
CA LEU A 34 -9.18 -8.97 -3.31
C LEU A 34 -9.09 -7.46 -3.28
N MET A 35 -9.78 -6.83 -2.35
CA MET A 35 -9.69 -5.39 -2.08
C MET A 35 -9.00 -5.19 -0.74
N LEU A 36 -7.96 -4.36 -0.72
CA LEU A 36 -7.20 -4.00 0.48
C LEU A 36 -7.37 -2.51 0.75
N ASP A 37 -7.95 -2.19 1.91
CA ASP A 37 -8.05 -0.81 2.36
C ASP A 37 -6.85 -0.43 3.21
N GLN A 38 -6.06 0.55 2.73
CA GLN A 38 -4.90 1.12 3.41
C GLN A 38 -3.97 0.07 4.05
N PRO A 39 -3.36 -0.84 3.26
CA PRO A 39 -2.59 -1.97 3.80
C PRO A 39 -1.27 -1.54 4.49
N ARG A 40 -0.82 -0.30 4.31
CA ARG A 40 0.38 0.21 4.97
C ARG A 40 0.07 0.64 6.40
N GLN A 41 1.03 0.41 7.29
CA GLN A 41 0.95 0.97 8.63
C GLN A 41 1.24 2.47 8.54
N VAL A 42 0.37 3.29 9.15
CA VAL A 42 0.45 4.75 9.28
C VAL A 42 1.90 5.20 9.48
N TYR A 43 2.60 5.58 8.41
CA TYR A 43 3.71 6.52 8.38
C TYR A 43 4.14 6.68 6.91
N PHE A 44 3.39 7.49 6.18
CA PHE A 44 3.88 8.07 4.94
C PHE A 44 4.24 9.52 5.21
N PRO A 45 5.54 9.86 5.34
CA PRO A 45 5.95 11.25 5.26
C PRO A 45 5.58 11.74 3.86
N SER A 46 4.78 12.81 3.78
CA SER A 46 4.54 13.53 2.54
C SER A 46 5.87 13.98 1.93
N GLN A 47 5.90 14.27 0.62
CA GLN A 47 7.08 14.88 -0.04
C GLN A 47 7.59 16.12 0.74
N THR A 48 6.66 16.89 1.33
CA THR A 48 6.94 18.04 2.21
C THR A 48 7.59 17.67 3.55
N ALA A 49 7.29 16.49 4.10
CA ALA A 49 7.97 15.99 5.29
C ALA A 49 9.43 15.60 4.97
N TYR A 50 9.70 15.10 3.76
CA TYR A 50 11.05 14.79 3.27
C TYR A 50 11.94 16.05 3.21
N GLU A 51 11.40 17.15 2.67
CA GLU A 51 12.08 18.45 2.61
C GLU A 51 12.34 19.05 4.01
N SER A 52 11.41 18.88 4.94
CA SER A 52 11.54 19.43 6.31
C SER A 52 12.49 18.63 7.23
N VAL A 53 12.83 17.37 6.89
CA VAL A 53 13.82 16.59 7.64
C VAL A 53 15.23 16.65 7.05
N ALA A 54 15.47 17.39 5.96
CA ALA A 54 16.75 17.45 5.25
C ALA A 54 17.98 17.86 6.11
N GLY A 55 17.77 18.36 7.34
CA GLY A 55 18.84 18.67 8.31
C GLY A 55 19.06 17.63 9.43
N ASP A 56 18.20 16.61 9.58
CA ASP A 56 18.31 15.59 10.62
C ASP A 56 18.59 14.21 10.01
N ALA A 57 19.86 13.82 9.99
CA ALA A 57 20.33 12.57 9.40
C ALA A 57 19.66 11.31 9.99
N LYS A 58 19.14 11.36 11.22
CA LYS A 58 18.43 10.21 11.81
C LYS A 58 17.00 10.11 11.26
N ARG A 59 16.32 11.25 11.09
CA ARG A 59 14.97 11.30 10.51
C ARG A 59 14.96 11.02 9.02
N VAL A 60 15.93 11.53 8.24
CA VAL A 60 16.06 11.20 6.81
C VAL A 60 16.18 9.69 6.62
N ARG A 61 17.08 9.04 7.37
CA ARG A 61 17.26 7.58 7.29
C ARG A 61 15.99 6.79 7.64
N SER A 62 15.19 7.22 8.61
CA SER A 62 13.93 6.52 8.92
C SER A 62 12.92 6.66 7.78
N VAL A 63 12.81 7.86 7.18
CA VAL A 63 11.91 8.11 6.05
C VAL A 63 12.28 7.23 4.84
N ASP A 64 13.57 7.09 4.54
CA ASP A 64 14.04 6.23 3.44
C ASP A 64 13.73 4.75 3.66
N VAL A 65 13.92 4.27 4.89
CA VAL A 65 13.64 2.87 5.26
C VAL A 65 12.14 2.57 5.13
N ASP A 66 11.29 3.51 5.54
CA ASP A 66 9.84 3.38 5.47
C ASP A 66 9.36 3.39 4.01
N LEU A 67 9.91 4.28 3.17
CA LEU A 67 9.61 4.34 1.74
C LEU A 67 10.01 3.04 1.03
N ALA A 68 11.21 2.53 1.32
CA ALA A 68 11.69 1.27 0.75
C ALA A 68 10.84 0.07 1.19
N ALA A 69 10.38 0.03 2.45
CA ALA A 69 9.50 -1.02 2.95
C ALA A 69 8.13 -0.99 2.25
N ALA A 70 7.58 0.19 2.03
CA ALA A 70 6.31 0.36 1.32
C ALA A 70 6.41 -0.03 -0.15
N LYS A 71 7.49 0.38 -0.83
CA LYS A 71 7.75 -0.02 -2.21
C LYS A 71 7.80 -1.54 -2.34
N ARG A 72 8.55 -2.21 -1.45
CA ARG A 72 8.63 -3.68 -1.40
C ARG A 72 7.27 -4.35 -1.20
N LEU A 73 6.39 -3.74 -0.40
CA LEU A 73 5.02 -4.25 -0.25
C LEU A 73 4.30 -4.22 -1.60
N PHE A 74 4.28 -3.08 -2.29
CA PHE A 74 3.57 -2.95 -3.56
C PHE A 74 4.18 -3.81 -4.68
N GLU A 75 5.50 -3.93 -4.75
CA GLU A 75 6.18 -4.87 -5.66
C GLU A 75 5.76 -6.32 -5.37
N THR A 76 5.62 -6.69 -4.08
CA THR A 76 5.14 -8.03 -3.68
C THR A 76 3.70 -8.25 -4.14
N LEU A 77 2.83 -7.25 -3.98
CA LEU A 77 1.44 -7.30 -4.42
C LEU A 77 1.33 -7.38 -5.96
N LEU A 78 2.14 -6.62 -6.68
CA LEU A 78 2.20 -6.67 -8.15
C LEU A 78 2.70 -8.04 -8.65
N ASN A 79 3.76 -8.56 -8.04
CA ASN A 79 4.27 -9.89 -8.39
C ASN A 79 3.26 -10.99 -8.09
N TYR A 80 2.43 -10.82 -7.06
CA TYR A 80 1.36 -11.75 -6.78
C TYR A 80 0.38 -11.85 -7.97
N THR A 81 -0.05 -10.72 -8.54
CA THR A 81 -1.02 -10.70 -9.65
C THR A 81 -0.42 -11.08 -11.01
N ARG A 82 0.87 -10.81 -11.22
CA ARG A 82 1.57 -11.08 -12.49
C ARG A 82 2.22 -12.46 -12.57
N VAL A 83 2.75 -12.96 -11.46
CA VAL A 83 3.61 -14.16 -11.42
C VAL A 83 2.97 -15.31 -10.65
N LEU A 84 2.54 -15.06 -9.41
CA LEU A 84 2.07 -16.16 -8.53
C LEU A 84 0.67 -16.65 -8.89
N VAL A 85 -0.24 -15.71 -9.15
CA VAL A 85 -1.63 -16.00 -9.54
C VAL A 85 -1.99 -15.11 -10.74
N PRO A 86 -1.56 -15.48 -11.96
CA PRO A 86 -1.85 -14.70 -13.16
C PRO A 86 -3.35 -14.47 -13.35
N GLY A 87 -3.73 -13.21 -13.62
CA GLY A 87 -5.13 -12.82 -13.80
C GLY A 87 -5.90 -12.61 -12.48
N PHE A 88 -5.21 -12.56 -11.34
CA PHE A 88 -5.79 -12.13 -10.07
C PHE A 88 -5.92 -10.60 -10.03
N GLN A 89 -7.10 -10.08 -9.72
CA GLN A 89 -7.33 -8.65 -9.58
C GLN A 89 -7.12 -8.21 -8.13
N LEU A 90 -6.15 -7.34 -7.90
CA LEU A 90 -5.95 -6.74 -6.58
C LEU A 90 -6.28 -5.26 -6.65
N ILE A 91 -7.23 -4.82 -5.83
CA ILE A 91 -7.64 -3.42 -5.71
C ILE A 91 -7.09 -2.90 -4.38
N VAL A 92 -6.35 -1.80 -4.42
CA VAL A 92 -5.73 -1.23 -3.22
C VAL A 92 -6.05 0.25 -3.15
N THR A 93 -6.61 0.71 -2.02
CA THR A 93 -6.75 2.13 -1.70
C THR A 93 -5.59 2.55 -0.81
N GLU A 94 -4.88 3.61 -1.19
CA GLU A 94 -3.68 4.07 -0.47
C GLU A 94 -3.30 5.50 -0.86
N HIS A 95 -2.59 6.23 0.01
CA HIS A 95 -2.04 7.56 -0.24
C HIS A 95 -0.62 7.53 -0.85
N ALA A 96 -0.14 6.36 -1.24
CA ALA A 96 1.16 6.14 -1.85
C ALA A 96 1.15 6.74 -3.24
N ASN A 97 2.21 7.46 -3.58
CA ASN A 97 2.45 7.85 -4.95
C ASN A 97 3.94 7.73 -5.27
N PHE A 98 4.35 6.59 -5.84
CA PHE A 98 5.74 6.37 -6.26
C PHE A 98 5.90 6.80 -7.72
N ALA A 99 6.99 7.49 -8.06
CA ALA A 99 7.19 8.05 -9.41
C ALA A 99 7.46 7.00 -10.50
N GLU A 100 7.68 5.74 -10.14
CA GLU A 100 8.01 4.65 -11.05
C GLU A 100 6.84 4.27 -11.97
N ASP A 101 7.16 4.05 -13.24
CA ASP A 101 6.19 3.74 -14.30
C ASP A 101 5.22 2.62 -13.92
N TRP A 102 5.71 1.51 -13.37
CA TRP A 102 4.86 0.37 -13.00
C TRP A 102 3.80 0.71 -11.93
N PHE A 103 4.08 1.71 -11.08
CA PHE A 103 3.15 2.16 -10.06
C PHE A 103 2.16 3.15 -10.65
N GLN A 104 2.65 4.09 -11.47
CA GLN A 104 1.81 5.06 -12.19
C GLN A 104 0.84 4.36 -13.16
N GLU A 105 1.29 3.34 -13.88
CA GLU A 105 0.47 2.48 -14.75
C GLU A 105 -0.60 1.70 -13.99
N ALA A 106 -0.40 1.47 -12.68
CA ALA A 106 -1.35 0.77 -11.83
C ALA A 106 -2.38 1.71 -11.17
N LEU A 107 -2.20 3.04 -11.27
CA LEU A 107 -3.16 4.00 -10.76
C LEU A 107 -4.43 4.00 -11.63
N VAL A 108 -5.57 3.87 -10.97
CA VAL A 108 -6.89 4.02 -11.61
C VAL A 108 -7.39 5.45 -11.48
N GLU A 109 -7.03 6.11 -10.37
CA GLU A 109 -7.42 7.49 -10.05
C GLU A 109 -6.16 8.32 -9.82
N GLU A 110 -6.24 9.63 -10.13
CA GLU A 110 -5.17 10.56 -9.78
C GLU A 110 -4.98 10.61 -8.26
N PRO A 111 -3.74 10.77 -7.76
CA PRO A 111 -3.48 10.94 -6.34
C PRO A 111 -4.32 12.10 -5.78
N TRP A 112 -5.08 11.82 -4.73
CA TRP A 112 -5.90 12.86 -4.10
C TRP A 112 -4.99 13.84 -3.33
N MET A 113 -4.93 15.09 -3.80
CA MET A 113 -4.00 16.12 -3.30
C MET A 113 -4.70 17.31 -2.62
N ASP A 114 -6.01 17.25 -2.34
CA ASP A 114 -6.75 18.45 -1.95
C ASP A 114 -6.49 18.88 -0.48
N PRO A 115 -5.99 20.12 -0.23
CA PRO A 115 -5.90 20.69 1.12
C PRO A 115 -7.26 21.14 1.69
N ALA A 116 -8.33 21.19 0.88
CA ALA A 116 -9.68 21.48 1.33
C ALA A 116 -10.45 20.17 1.54
N GLY A 117 -10.86 19.92 2.79
CA GLY A 117 -11.48 18.66 3.21
C GLY A 117 -12.69 18.21 2.38
N VAL A 118 -13.06 16.94 2.59
CA VAL A 118 -14.16 16.19 1.95
C VAL A 118 -15.49 16.96 2.05
N GLY A 119 -15.70 17.88 1.13
CA GLY A 119 -16.86 18.74 1.02
C GLY A 119 -16.86 19.34 -0.37
N THR A 120 -17.42 18.61 -1.32
CA THR A 120 -17.52 19.05 -2.72
C THR A 120 -18.38 20.32 -2.80
N LYS A 121 -17.96 21.27 -3.64
CA LYS A 121 -18.76 22.46 -4.00
C LYS A 121 -20.13 22.11 -4.62
N ASP A 122 -20.30 20.85 -5.03
CA ASP A 122 -21.49 20.34 -5.74
C ASP A 122 -22.41 19.48 -4.85
N TRP A 123 -22.26 19.53 -3.53
CA TRP A 123 -23.19 18.83 -2.65
C TRP A 123 -24.60 19.44 -2.77
N PRO A 124 -25.67 18.64 -2.95
CA PRO A 124 -27.03 19.18 -2.98
C PRO A 124 -27.36 19.81 -1.63
N SER A 125 -27.56 21.12 -1.61
CA SER A 125 -28.12 21.79 -0.43
C SER A 125 -29.60 21.43 -0.33
N TRP A 126 -29.95 20.51 0.54
CA TRP A 126 -31.34 20.36 0.97
C TRP A 126 -31.67 21.56 1.85
N GLY A 127 -32.34 22.56 1.27
CA GLY A 127 -32.88 23.69 2.01
C GLY A 127 -33.94 23.20 2.99
N LEU A 128 -33.66 23.37 4.28
CA LEU A 128 -34.66 23.37 5.34
C LEU A 128 -35.16 24.80 5.54
#